data_AF-A0A935EK57-F1
#
_entry.id   AF-A0A935EK57-F1
#
_cell.length_a   1.000
_cell.length_b   1.000
_cell.length_c   1.000
_cell.angle_alpha   90.00
_cell.angle_beta   90.00
_cell.angle_gamma   90.00
#
_symmetry.space_group_name_H-M   'P 1'
#
loop_
_entity.id
_entity.type
_entity.pdbx_description
1 polymer ?
#
loop_
_entity_poly.entity_id
_entity_poly.type
_entity_poly.pdbx_seq_one_letter_code
_entity_poly.pdbx_strand_id
1 'polypeptide(L)'
;MRVTGTLAPFAMAGQGGHVMATGPVTIAPSIGSGGVAYTLSNASSKYDVKTEDLGTRDFEGVSAEGTRRTTTIPAEAIGNERPIEIVYERWFSKELGLVVYSKNSDPRFGEQTYKLTNVIRAEPDPSLFAVPTRRTGEPATVYRTVAPGTPIVVNTTNPTRP
;
A
#
# COMPACT_ATOMS: atom_id res chain seq x y z
N MET A 1 -55.67 3.37 -6.97
CA MET A 1 -54.76 2.89 -5.91
C MET A 1 -53.39 3.49 -6.18
N ARG A 2 -53.07 4.62 -5.54
CA ARG A 2 -51.75 5.27 -5.61
C ARG A 2 -51.27 5.42 -4.17
N VAL A 3 -50.17 4.74 -3.84
CA VAL A 3 -49.52 4.87 -2.53
C VAL A 3 -48.41 5.88 -2.70
N THR A 4 -48.62 7.06 -2.12
CA THR A 4 -47.60 8.10 -1.95
C THR A 4 -47.04 7.92 -0.55
N GLY A 5 -45.78 7.48 -0.43
CA GLY A 5 -45.07 7.34 0.84
C GLY A 5 -44.32 8.62 1.19
N THR A 6 -44.97 9.50 1.95
CA THR A 6 -44.37 10.70 2.57
C THR A 6 -43.59 10.27 3.82
N LEU A 7 -42.28 10.54 3.88
CA LEU A 7 -41.48 10.45 5.10
C LEU A 7 -41.39 11.83 5.75
N ALA A 8 -41.85 11.92 6.99
CA ALA A 8 -41.81 13.11 7.83
C ALA A 8 -40.38 13.43 8.33
N PRO A 9 -40.08 14.69 8.72
CA PRO A 9 -38.79 15.09 9.25
C PRO A 9 -38.75 15.19 10.80
N PHE A 10 -37.52 15.32 11.33
CA PHE A 10 -37.10 15.77 12.67
C PHE A 10 -37.25 14.76 13.84
N ALA A 11 -36.33 14.61 14.81
CA ALA A 11 -35.44 15.60 15.43
C ALA A 11 -34.18 14.98 16.09
N MET A 12 -33.17 15.85 16.28
CA MET A 12 -31.86 15.70 16.95
C MET A 12 -31.92 15.48 18.47
N ALA A 13 -30.90 14.79 19.03
CA ALA A 13 -29.93 15.37 19.99
C ALA A 13 -28.91 14.32 20.50
N GLY A 14 -27.61 14.68 20.56
CA GLY A 14 -26.64 13.97 21.42
C GLY A 14 -25.16 13.99 21.02
N GLN A 15 -24.47 15.10 21.29
CA GLN A 15 -23.05 15.21 21.70
C GLN A 15 -21.91 14.60 20.85
N GLY A 16 -21.11 15.48 20.23
CA GLY A 16 -19.79 15.15 19.68
C GLY A 16 -19.20 16.29 18.85
N GLY A 17 -19.08 17.48 19.45
CA GLY A 17 -18.56 18.66 18.77
C GLY A 17 -17.06 18.55 18.46
N HIS A 18 -16.71 18.54 17.18
CA HIS A 18 -15.43 19.07 16.69
C HIS A 18 -15.73 20.31 15.86
N VAL A 19 -15.79 21.44 16.55
CA VAL A 19 -15.69 22.76 15.93
C VAL A 19 -14.23 22.96 15.52
N MET A 20 -13.94 23.18 14.24
CA MET A 20 -12.64 23.73 13.81
C MET A 20 -12.89 24.79 12.73
N ALA A 21 -13.59 25.85 13.14
CA ALA A 21 -13.26 27.22 12.74
C ALA A 21 -11.94 27.58 13.47
N THR A 22 -10.99 28.40 13.02
CA THR A 22 -10.88 29.44 11.99
C THR A 22 -9.42 29.92 12.06
N GLY A 23 -8.83 30.33 10.92
CA GLY A 23 -7.64 31.20 10.92
C GLY A 23 -6.28 30.51 10.76
N PRO A 24 -5.23 31.28 10.41
CA PRO A 24 -3.90 30.74 10.17
C PRO A 24 -3.25 30.26 11.47
N VAL A 25 -2.65 29.07 11.42
CA VAL A 25 -1.86 28.47 12.51
C VAL A 25 -0.60 29.30 12.70
N THR A 26 -0.54 30.07 13.79
CA THR A 26 0.66 30.79 14.23
C THR A 26 1.52 29.86 15.09
N ILE A 27 2.77 29.64 14.67
CA ILE A 27 3.76 28.85 15.40
C ILE A 27 4.45 29.78 16.41
N ALA A 28 4.03 29.77 17.67
CA ALA A 28 4.80 30.38 18.76
C ALA A 28 5.69 29.30 19.40
N PRO A 29 7.00 29.51 19.56
CA PRO A 29 7.82 28.61 20.36
C PRO A 29 7.49 28.84 21.83
N SER A 30 6.71 27.95 22.45
CA SER A 30 6.63 27.89 23.91
C SER A 30 7.70 26.93 24.42
N ILE A 31 8.76 27.51 24.99
CA ILE A 31 9.81 26.78 25.69
C ILE A 31 9.25 26.42 27.07
N GLY A 32 8.58 25.27 27.16
CA GLY A 32 8.14 24.67 28.41
C GLY A 32 8.83 23.32 28.59
N SER A 33 9.56 23.17 29.70
CA SER A 33 10.32 21.97 30.05
C SER A 33 9.48 20.69 29.99
N GLY A 34 9.93 19.72 29.17
CA GLY A 34 9.51 18.33 29.25
C GLY A 34 8.84 17.79 27.99
N GLY A 35 9.63 17.16 27.13
CA GLY A 35 9.15 16.26 26.07
C GLY A 35 8.94 16.92 24.70
N VAL A 36 9.77 16.52 23.73
CA VAL A 36 9.54 16.82 22.32
C VAL A 36 8.33 16.02 21.83
N ALA A 37 7.15 16.63 21.85
CA ALA A 37 5.98 16.08 21.18
C ALA A 37 6.10 16.36 19.68
N TYR A 38 6.54 15.36 18.91
CA TYR A 38 6.39 15.38 17.46
C TYR A 38 4.90 15.26 17.16
N THR A 39 4.23 16.38 16.87
CA THR A 39 2.88 16.33 16.30
C THR A 39 3.03 15.82 14.87
N LEU A 40 2.67 14.55 14.63
CA LEU A 40 2.55 13.99 13.29
C LEU A 40 1.38 14.70 12.61
N SER A 41 1.68 15.79 11.89
CA SER A 41 0.73 16.45 11.03
C SER A 41 0.34 15.49 9.92
N ASN A 42 -0.91 15.03 9.97
CA ASN A 42 -1.55 14.29 8.89
C ASN A 42 -1.41 15.13 7.61
N ALA A 43 -0.56 14.68 6.67
CA ALA A 43 -0.25 15.40 5.44
C ALA A 43 -1.55 15.74 4.72
N SER A 44 -1.96 17.02 4.77
CA SER A 44 -3.13 17.47 4.05
C SER A 44 -2.82 17.40 2.57
N SER A 45 -3.51 16.50 1.88
CA SER A 45 -3.54 16.47 0.44
C SER A 45 -3.93 17.85 -0.08
N LYS A 46 -3.15 18.40 -1.02
CA LYS A 46 -3.36 19.70 -1.69
C LYS A 46 -4.75 19.82 -2.37
N TYR A 47 -5.41 18.70 -2.61
CA TYR A 47 -6.64 18.57 -3.38
C TYR A 47 -7.80 18.09 -2.50
N ASP A 48 -9.03 18.35 -2.95
CA ASP A 48 -10.24 17.89 -2.26
C ASP A 48 -10.28 16.36 -2.20
N VAL A 49 -10.60 15.84 -1.02
CA VAL A 49 -10.66 14.40 -0.77
C VAL A 49 -11.98 14.06 -0.09
N LYS A 50 -12.81 13.29 -0.80
CA LYS A 50 -14.02 12.68 -0.25
C LYS A 50 -13.74 11.25 0.16
N THR A 51 -14.20 10.85 1.34
CA THR A 51 -14.15 9.46 1.82
C THR A 51 -15.57 8.95 2.01
N GLU A 52 -15.85 7.74 1.52
CA GLU A 52 -17.15 7.08 1.56
C GLU A 52 -16.98 5.66 2.09
N ASP A 53 -17.82 5.24 3.02
CA ASP A 53 -17.87 3.87 3.52
C ASP A 53 -18.70 3.00 2.57
N LEU A 54 -18.12 1.89 2.11
CA LEU A 54 -18.77 0.94 1.20
C LEU A 54 -19.47 -0.21 1.94
N GLY A 55 -19.34 -0.25 3.27
CA GLY A 55 -19.85 -1.33 4.10
C GLY A 55 -18.97 -2.58 4.05
N THR A 56 -19.59 -3.76 4.20
CA THR A 56 -18.88 -5.04 4.30
C THR A 56 -19.15 -5.90 3.07
N ARG A 57 -18.13 -6.63 2.61
CA ARG A 57 -18.21 -7.58 1.50
C ARG A 57 -17.25 -8.75 1.73
N ASP A 58 -17.65 -9.92 1.25
CA ASP A 58 -16.81 -11.13 1.29
C ASP A 58 -15.87 -11.24 0.08
N PHE A 59 -14.62 -11.64 0.35
CA PHE A 59 -13.57 -11.94 -0.61
C PHE A 59 -12.98 -13.31 -0.30
N GLU A 60 -13.23 -14.31 -1.16
CA GLU A 60 -12.76 -15.69 -0.96
C GLU A 60 -13.12 -16.29 0.40
N GLY A 61 -14.32 -16.00 0.89
CA GLY A 61 -14.79 -16.44 2.20
C GLY A 61 -14.26 -15.63 3.38
N VAL A 62 -13.52 -14.54 3.11
CA VAL A 62 -13.02 -13.61 4.11
C VAL A 62 -13.85 -12.33 4.08
N SER A 63 -14.46 -11.98 5.21
CA SER A 63 -15.21 -10.74 5.34
C SER A 63 -14.28 -9.52 5.42
N ALA A 64 -14.58 -8.47 4.68
CA ALA A 64 -13.79 -7.23 4.65
C ALA A 64 -14.66 -5.98 4.58
N GLU A 65 -14.18 -4.91 5.23
CA GLU A 65 -14.81 -3.59 5.25
C GLU A 65 -14.19 -2.71 4.17
N GLY A 66 -15.05 -2.08 3.37
CA GLY A 66 -14.67 -1.27 2.23
C GLY A 66 -14.74 0.21 2.53
N THR A 67 -13.72 0.93 2.09
CA THR A 67 -13.70 2.40 2.06
C THR A 67 -13.29 2.86 0.66
N ARG A 68 -13.99 3.85 0.13
CA ARG A 68 -13.63 4.55 -1.10
C ARG A 68 -13.13 5.95 -0.77
N ARG A 69 -12.03 6.34 -1.38
CA ARG A 69 -11.49 7.70 -1.34
C ARG A 69 -11.46 8.25 -2.75
N THR A 70 -12.11 9.38 -2.97
CA THR A 70 -12.07 10.12 -4.24
C THR A 70 -11.29 11.40 -4.02
N THR A 71 -10.21 11.59 -4.77
CA THR A 71 -9.43 12.82 -4.78
C THR A 71 -9.70 13.58 -6.07
N THR A 72 -10.17 14.81 -5.96
CA THR A 72 -10.53 15.64 -7.12
C THR A 72 -9.47 16.69 -7.35
N ILE A 73 -8.74 16.57 -8.45
CA ILE A 73 -7.84 17.61 -8.96
C ILE A 73 -8.70 18.55 -9.82
N PRO A 74 -8.88 19.83 -9.44
CA PRO A 74 -9.72 20.74 -10.22
C PRO A 74 -9.12 21.02 -11.60
N ALA A 75 -9.94 21.55 -12.51
CA ALA A 75 -9.46 22.02 -13.81
C ALA A 75 -8.30 23.02 -13.63
N GLU A 76 -7.39 23.02 -14.59
CA GLU A 76 -6.20 23.87 -14.70
C GLU A 76 -5.13 23.69 -13.61
N ALA A 77 -5.39 22.94 -12.54
CA ALA A 77 -4.49 22.81 -11.39
C ALA A 77 -3.15 22.14 -11.69
N ILE A 78 -3.12 21.25 -12.69
CA ILE A 78 -1.91 20.59 -13.19
C ILE A 78 -1.80 20.69 -14.72
N GLY A 79 -2.44 21.69 -15.33
CA GLY A 79 -2.53 21.81 -16.79
C GLY A 79 -3.57 20.89 -17.44
N ASN A 80 -4.52 20.39 -16.65
CA ASN A 80 -5.67 19.59 -17.11
C ASN A 80 -6.86 20.48 -17.50
N GLU A 81 -7.53 20.22 -18.61
CA GLU A 81 -8.68 21.03 -19.06
C GLU A 81 -9.98 20.77 -18.27
N ARG A 82 -10.09 19.59 -17.65
CA ARG A 82 -11.25 19.15 -16.87
C ARG A 82 -10.81 18.58 -15.53
N PRO A 83 -11.66 18.60 -14.49
CA PRO A 83 -11.33 17.96 -13.22
C PRO A 83 -10.96 16.49 -13.40
N ILE A 84 -9.96 16.03 -12.65
CA ILE A 84 -9.52 14.64 -12.64
C ILE A 84 -9.91 14.03 -11.31
N GLU A 85 -10.71 12.98 -11.36
CA GLU A 85 -11.10 12.20 -10.19
C GLU A 85 -10.20 10.97 -10.10
N ILE A 86 -9.50 10.86 -8.98
CA ILE A 86 -8.67 9.70 -8.64
C ILE A 86 -9.44 8.92 -7.59
N VAL A 87 -9.80 7.67 -7.90
CA VAL A 87 -10.61 6.83 -7.01
C VAL A 87 -9.75 5.70 -6.46
N TYR A 88 -9.63 5.66 -5.13
CA TYR A 88 -8.96 4.61 -4.40
C TYR A 88 -9.96 3.85 -3.52
N GLU A 89 -10.20 2.59 -3.87
CA GLU A 89 -11.00 1.66 -3.09
C GLU A 89 -10.08 0.73 -2.31
N ARG A 90 -10.39 0.51 -1.02
CA ARG A 90 -9.65 -0.39 -0.14
C ARG A 90 -10.64 -1.25 0.64
N TRP A 91 -10.37 -2.55 0.68
CA TRP A 91 -11.13 -3.52 1.45
C TRP A 91 -10.20 -4.19 2.46
N PHE A 92 -10.47 -3.97 3.75
CA PHE A 92 -9.66 -4.44 4.86
C PHE A 92 -10.39 -5.54 5.63
N SER A 93 -9.75 -6.69 5.79
CA SER A 93 -10.28 -7.75 6.65
C SER A 93 -9.73 -7.59 8.06
N LYS A 94 -10.63 -7.36 9.02
CA LYS A 94 -10.28 -7.36 10.46
C LYS A 94 -9.82 -8.73 10.94
N GLU A 95 -10.33 -9.78 10.31
CA GLU A 95 -10.01 -11.17 10.65
C GLU A 95 -8.58 -11.57 10.27
N LEU A 96 -8.11 -11.16 9.09
CA LEU A 96 -6.73 -11.41 8.65
C LEU A 96 -5.77 -10.27 9.02
N GLY A 97 -6.29 -9.11 9.43
CA GLY A 97 -5.49 -7.93 9.74
C GLY A 97 -4.83 -7.27 8.53
N LEU A 98 -5.32 -7.52 7.31
CA LEU A 98 -4.71 -7.06 6.07
C LEU A 98 -5.73 -6.62 5.01
N VAL A 99 -5.23 -5.96 3.97
CA VAL A 99 -6.03 -5.59 2.79
C VAL A 99 -6.21 -6.81 1.91
N VAL A 100 -7.46 -7.17 1.62
CA VAL A 100 -7.80 -8.31 0.74
C VAL A 100 -8.07 -7.87 -0.69
N TYR A 101 -8.44 -6.61 -0.88
CA TYR A 101 -8.61 -6.00 -2.20
C TYR A 101 -8.35 -4.50 -2.14
N SER A 102 -7.69 -3.97 -3.17
CA SER A 102 -7.68 -2.53 -3.44
C SER A 102 -7.73 -2.25 -4.93
N LYS A 103 -8.35 -1.14 -5.29
CA LYS A 103 -8.39 -0.65 -6.68
C LYS A 103 -8.06 0.83 -6.67
N ASN A 104 -7.06 1.22 -7.45
CA ASN A 104 -6.73 2.60 -7.73
C ASN A 104 -7.04 2.89 -9.20
N SER A 105 -7.94 3.83 -9.46
CA SER A 105 -8.27 4.30 -10.80
C SER A 105 -7.82 5.76 -10.92
N ASP A 106 -6.78 6.00 -11.72
CA ASP A 106 -6.27 7.34 -12.03
C ASP A 106 -6.31 7.52 -13.55
N PRO A 107 -7.15 8.43 -14.09
CA PRO A 107 -7.24 8.66 -15.53
C PRO A 107 -5.90 8.99 -16.23
N ARG A 108 -4.90 9.45 -15.47
CA ARG A 108 -3.57 9.81 -15.99
C ARG A 108 -2.62 8.62 -16.13
N PHE A 109 -2.76 7.62 -15.27
CA PHE A 109 -1.83 6.49 -15.16
C PHE A 109 -2.51 5.12 -15.33
N GLY A 110 -3.83 5.09 -15.49
CA GLY A 110 -4.63 3.90 -15.65
C GLY A 110 -5.12 3.31 -14.33
N GLU A 111 -5.46 2.03 -14.36
CA GLU A 111 -6.00 1.30 -13.21
C GLU A 111 -5.00 0.31 -12.65
N GLN A 112 -4.89 0.26 -11.32
CA GLN A 112 -4.12 -0.72 -10.58
C GLN A 112 -5.05 -1.46 -9.62
N THR A 113 -5.10 -2.78 -9.74
CA THR A 113 -5.92 -3.63 -8.86
C THR A 113 -5.03 -4.61 -8.12
N TYR A 114 -5.17 -4.64 -6.80
CA TYR A 114 -4.62 -5.69 -5.96
C TYR A 114 -5.78 -6.54 -5.45
N LYS A 115 -5.64 -7.86 -5.58
CA LYS A 115 -6.62 -8.83 -5.07
C LYS A 115 -5.87 -10.00 -4.46
N LEU A 116 -6.17 -10.27 -3.20
CA LEU A 116 -5.72 -11.48 -2.55
C LEU A 116 -6.53 -12.67 -3.07
N THR A 117 -5.84 -13.74 -3.47
CA THR A 117 -6.47 -14.96 -3.97
C THR A 117 -5.84 -16.22 -3.40
N ASN A 118 -6.57 -17.33 -3.45
CA ASN A 118 -6.23 -18.64 -2.90
C ASN A 118 -5.87 -18.58 -1.41
N VAL A 119 -6.73 -17.97 -0.60
CA VAL A 119 -6.48 -17.83 0.84
C VAL A 119 -6.66 -19.18 1.55
N ILE A 120 -5.56 -19.75 2.04
CA ILE A 120 -5.54 -20.98 2.85
C ILE A 120 -5.09 -20.61 4.26
N ARG A 121 -5.89 -20.98 5.27
CA ARG A 121 -5.66 -20.63 6.70
C ARG A 121 -5.06 -21.78 7.51
N ALA A 122 -4.56 -22.80 6.84
CA ALA A 122 -3.84 -23.91 7.45
C ALA A 122 -2.36 -23.56 7.62
N GLU A 123 -1.68 -24.28 8.52
CA GLU A 123 -0.23 -24.18 8.66
C GLU A 123 0.45 -24.49 7.32
N PRO A 124 1.33 -23.62 6.82
CA PRO A 124 2.07 -23.90 5.59
C PRO A 124 3.10 -25.01 5.81
N ASP A 125 3.46 -25.73 4.74
CA ASP A 125 4.49 -26.77 4.82
C ASP A 125 5.84 -26.16 5.23
N PRO A 126 6.49 -26.65 6.31
CA PRO A 126 7.77 -26.13 6.79
C PRO A 126 8.89 -26.14 5.74
N SER A 127 8.80 -27.04 4.75
CA SER A 127 9.78 -27.13 3.66
C SER A 127 9.78 -25.91 2.73
N LEU A 128 8.68 -25.13 2.67
CA LEU A 128 8.62 -23.86 1.93
C LEU A 128 9.54 -22.78 2.50
N PHE A 129 9.90 -22.92 3.78
CA PHE A 129 10.78 -22.01 4.50
C PHE A 129 12.20 -22.57 4.66
N ALA A 130 12.46 -23.78 4.15
CA ALA A 130 13.80 -24.32 4.11
C ALA A 130 14.63 -23.58 3.06
N VAL A 131 15.81 -23.10 3.43
CA VAL A 131 16.74 -22.45 2.49
C VAL A 131 17.11 -23.46 1.40
N PRO A 132 16.85 -23.18 0.12
CA PRO A 132 17.25 -24.10 -0.94
C PRO A 132 18.78 -24.23 -0.94
N THR A 133 19.29 -25.46 -1.01
CA THR A 133 20.72 -25.69 -1.19
C THR A 133 21.15 -24.97 -2.47
N ARG A 134 22.07 -24.01 -2.34
CA ARG A 134 22.70 -23.37 -3.49
C ARG A 134 23.33 -24.47 -4.34
N ARG A 135 22.95 -24.56 -5.62
CA ARG A 135 23.64 -25.41 -6.57
C ARG A 135 24.98 -24.74 -6.86
N THR A 136 26.04 -25.16 -6.15
CA THR A 136 27.39 -24.62 -6.38
C THR A 136 27.91 -25.23 -7.67
N GLY A 137 27.83 -24.49 -8.78
CA GLY A 137 28.19 -25.00 -10.11
C GLY A 137 28.91 -24.01 -11.03
N GLU A 138 29.15 -22.78 -10.61
CA GLU A 138 30.02 -21.87 -11.37
C GLU A 138 31.43 -21.97 -10.75
N PRO A 139 32.42 -22.54 -11.45
CA PRO A 139 33.80 -22.41 -10.99
C PRO A 139 34.12 -20.92 -10.94
N ALA A 140 34.56 -20.44 -9.79
CA ALA A 140 35.20 -19.13 -9.73
C ALA A 140 36.43 -19.22 -10.65
N THR A 141 36.36 -18.60 -11.83
CA THR A 141 37.54 -18.43 -12.68
C THR A 141 38.51 -17.54 -11.92
N VAL A 142 39.43 -18.16 -11.19
CA VAL A 142 40.57 -17.46 -10.61
C VAL A 142 41.50 -17.13 -11.78
N TYR A 143 41.37 -15.93 -12.32
CA TYR A 143 42.40 -15.40 -13.22
C TYR A 143 43.66 -15.20 -12.39
N ARG A 144 44.56 -16.18 -12.43
CA ARG A 144 45.91 -15.99 -11.91
C ARG A 144 46.64 -15.05 -12.86
N THR A 145 46.82 -13.79 -12.46
CA THR A 145 47.72 -12.89 -13.18
C THR A 145 49.13 -13.44 -13.07
N VAL A 146 49.62 -14.03 -14.15
CA VAL A 146 51.05 -14.31 -14.32
C VAL A 146 51.70 -13.03 -14.85
N ALA A 147 52.79 -12.60 -14.21
CA ALA A 147 53.60 -11.49 -14.69
C ALA A 147 54.09 -11.78 -16.12
N PRO A 148 54.19 -10.76 -16.99
CA PRO A 148 54.62 -10.94 -18.37
C PRO A 148 56.02 -11.53 -18.42
N GLY A 149 56.15 -12.73 -19.00
CA GLY A 149 57.44 -13.41 -19.23
C GLY A 149 57.59 -14.81 -18.61
N THR A 150 56.64 -15.29 -17.81
CA THR A 150 56.75 -16.65 -17.23
C THR A 150 56.06 -17.69 -18.12
N PRO A 151 56.75 -18.75 -18.58
CA PRO A 151 56.11 -19.80 -19.37
C PRO A 151 55.09 -20.59 -18.52
N ILE A 152 53.89 -20.75 -19.06
CA ILE A 152 52.80 -21.50 -18.42
C ILE A 152 53.04 -22.99 -18.69
N VAL A 153 53.45 -23.76 -17.67
CA VAL A 153 53.47 -25.23 -17.75
C VAL A 153 52.08 -25.73 -17.39
N VAL A 154 51.27 -26.06 -18.40
CA VAL A 154 49.96 -26.68 -18.19
C VAL A 154 50.17 -28.17 -18.01
N ASN A 155 50.34 -28.63 -16.77
CA ASN A 155 50.33 -30.07 -16.48
C ASN A 155 48.87 -30.54 -16.41
N THR A 156 48.41 -31.14 -17.51
CA THR A 156 47.10 -31.80 -17.59
C THR A 156 47.17 -33.14 -16.85
N THR A 157 47.13 -33.13 -15.52
CA THR A 157 46.84 -34.36 -14.77
C THR A 157 45.34 -34.61 -14.83
N ASN A 158 44.93 -35.42 -15.80
CA ASN A 158 43.60 -35.99 -15.90
C ASN A 158 43.35 -36.90 -14.68
N PRO A 159 42.32 -36.66 -13.84
CA PRO A 159 42.02 -37.59 -12.76
C PRO A 159 41.39 -38.87 -13.33
N THR A 160 42.15 -39.96 -13.30
CA THR A 160 41.63 -41.33 -13.46
C THR A 160 40.54 -41.59 -12.41
N ARG A 161 39.35 -41.88 -12.91
CA ARG A 161 38.14 -42.28 -12.18
C ARG A 161 38.31 -43.68 -11.55
N PRO A 162 38.06 -43.88 -10.25
CA PRO A 162 37.51 -45.13 -9.73
C PRO A 162 35.98 -45.19 -9.88
#